data_AF-A0A3N5KHV3-F1
#
_entry.id   AF-A0A3N5KHV3-F1
#
_cell.length_a   1.000
_cell.length_b   1.000
_cell.length_c   1.000
_cell.angle_alpha   90.00
_cell.angle_beta   90.00
_cell.angle_gamma   90.00
#
_symmetry.space_group_name_H-M   'P 1'
#
loop_
_entity.id
_entity.type
_entity.pdbx_description
1 polymer ?
#
loop_
_entity_poly.entity_id
_entity_poly.type
_entity_poly.pdbx_seq_one_letter_code
_entity_poly.pdbx_strand_id
1 'polypeptide(L)' 'MTNFDSAPLLVIWEVTQACDLACAHCRASAAPCRSPSELTTEEGFRLLAEVRAFGEPLMIFTGG' A
#
# COMPACT_ATOMS: atom_id res chain seq x y z
N MET A 1 16.15 -18.78 -4.86
CA MET A 1 16.66 -17.51 -4.29
C MET A 1 16.08 -16.40 -5.14
N THR A 2 15.29 -15.50 -4.56
CA THR A 2 14.61 -14.42 -5.29
C THR A 2 15.66 -13.47 -5.88
N ASN A 3 15.60 -13.20 -7.19
CA ASN A 3 16.50 -12.25 -7.83
C ASN A 3 15.92 -10.82 -7.70
N PHE A 4 16.57 -9.99 -6.90
CA PHE A 4 16.14 -8.62 -6.62
C PHE A 4 16.30 -7.67 -7.81
N ASP A 5 17.07 -8.05 -8.83
CA ASP A 5 17.19 -7.27 -10.08
C ASP A 5 15.93 -7.39 -10.94
N SER A 6 15.12 -8.43 -10.71
CA SER A 6 13.94 -8.76 -11.55
C SER A 6 12.60 -8.50 -10.88
N ALA A 7 12.52 -8.57 -9.55
CA ALA A 7 11.26 -8.41 -8.83
C ALA A 7 11.48 -7.95 -7.38
N PRO A 8 10.56 -7.15 -6.82
CA PRO A 8 10.58 -6.80 -5.42
C PRO A 8 10.35 -8.03 -4.54
N LEU A 9 11.04 -8.09 -3.39
CA LEU A 9 10.73 -9.05 -2.33
C LEU A 9 9.50 -8.64 -1.53
N LEU A 10 9.41 -7.34 -1.24
CA LEU A 10 8.39 -6.74 -0.41
C LEU A 10 7.66 -5.68 -1.23
N VAL A 11 6.33 -5.71 -1.16
CA VAL A 11 5.50 -4.61 -1.62
C VAL A 11 4.73 -4.10 -0.42
N ILE A 12 4.99 -2.85 -0.05
CA ILE A 12 4.35 -2.18 1.07
C ILE A 12 3.41 -1.14 0.47
N TRP A 13 2.12 -1.24 0.78
CA TRP A 13 1.13 -0.31 0.28
C TRP A 13 0.38 0.34 1.44
N GLU A 14 0.51 1.67 1.53
CA GLU A 14 -0.34 2.52 2.36
C GLU A 14 -1.75 2.54 1.73
N VAL A 15 -2.64 1.67 2.21
CA VAL A 15 -3.98 1.47 1.64
C VAL A 15 -4.85 2.71 1.85
N THR A 16 -4.63 3.42 2.96
CA THR A 16 -5.28 4.67 3.30
C THR A 16 -4.39 5.53 4.17
N GLN A 17 -4.61 6.85 4.13
CA GLN A 17 -4.03 7.80 5.10
C GLN A 17 -5.03 8.20 6.20
N ALA A 18 -6.27 7.69 6.13
CA ALA A 18 -7.38 8.06 7.01
C ALA A 18 -7.29 7.41 8.40
N CYS A 19 -6.71 8.10 9.38
CA CYS A 19 -6.47 7.57 10.72
C CYS A 19 -7.10 8.43 11.82
N ASP A 20 -7.78 7.78 12.77
CA ASP A 20 -8.39 8.44 13.94
C ASP A 20 -7.39 9.20 14.82
N LEU A 21 -6.10 8.83 14.77
CA LEU A 21 -5.07 9.44 15.61
C LEU A 21 -4.39 10.67 14.98
N ALA A 22 -4.29 10.70 13.64
CA ALA A 22 -3.63 11.78 12.87
C ALA A 22 -2.32 12.31 13.51
N CYS A 23 -1.43 11.41 13.91
CA CYS A 23 -0.25 11.76 14.72
C CYS A 23 0.71 12.71 13.99
N ALA A 24 1.21 13.74 14.68
CA ALA A 24 2.16 14.69 14.12
C ALA A 24 3.50 14.07 13.65
N HIS A 25 3.87 12.91 14.20
CA HIS A 25 5.07 12.16 13.83
C HIS A 25 4.76 10.97 12.90
N CYS A 26 3.57 10.91 12.30
CA CYS A 26 3.19 9.81 11.44
C CYS A 26 3.99 9.84 10.14
N ARG A 27 4.71 8.75 9.84
CA ARG A 27 5.42 8.56 8.56
C ARG A 27 4.47 8.68 7.36
N ALA A 28 3.24 8.19 7.49
CA ALA A 28 2.24 8.20 6.43
C ALA A 28 1.52 9.55 6.29
N SER A 29 1.88 10.56 7.10
CA SER A 29 1.18 11.85 7.15
C SER A 29 -0.33 11.67 7.32
N ALA A 30 -0.71 10.87 8.32
CA ALA A 30 -2.09 10.48 8.54
C ALA A 30 -3.02 11.70 8.70
N ALA A 31 -4.20 11.59 8.13
CA ALA A 31 -5.26 12.58 8.17
C ALA A 31 -6.54 11.96 8.76
N PRO A 32 -7.44 12.72 9.38
CA PRO A 32 -8.66 12.14 9.97
C PRO A 32 -9.64 11.53 8.96
N CYS A 33 -9.57 11.97 7.69
CA CYS A 33 -10.54 11.60 6.66
C CYS A 33 -9.85 11.02 5.44
N ARG A 34 -10.55 10.08 4.79
CA ARG A 34 -10.14 9.49 3.52
C ARG A 34 -9.94 10.55 2.45
N SER A 35 -8.80 10.48 1.76
CA SER A 35 -8.56 11.34 0.61
C SER A 35 -9.47 10.93 -0.55
N PRO A 36 -10.07 11.89 -1.28
CA PRO A 36 -10.83 11.59 -2.50
C PRO A 36 -9.94 11.03 -3.62
N SER A 37 -8.62 11.14 -3.50
CA SER A 37 -7.65 10.59 -4.46
C SER A 37 -7.18 9.17 -4.12
N GLU A 38 -7.64 8.57 -3.03
CA GLU A 38 -7.33 7.17 -2.72
C GLU A 38 -8.04 6.21 -3.68
N LEU A 39 -7.35 5.14 -4.06
CA LEU A 39 -7.86 4.08 -4.93
C LEU A 39 -9.18 3.52 -4.42
N THR A 40 -10.15 3.30 -5.31
CA THR A 40 -11.35 2.52 -4.96
C THR A 40 -10.98 1.07 -4.63
N THR A 41 -11.92 0.33 -4.04
CA THR A 41 -11.73 -1.09 -3.76
C THR A 41 -11.42 -1.89 -5.04
N GLU A 42 -12.11 -1.61 -6.13
CA GLU A 42 -11.89 -2.24 -7.44
C GLU A 42 -10.50 -1.91 -7.99
N GLU A 43 -10.06 -0.66 -7.85
CA GLU A 43 -8.70 -0.23 -8.20
C GLU A 43 -7.65 -0.94 -7.36
N GLY A 44 -7.90 -1.12 -6.06
CA GLY A 44 -7.03 -1.90 -5.18
C GLY A 44 -6.89 -3.35 -5.61
N PHE A 45 -7.98 -4.00 -6.02
CA PHE A 45 -7.90 -5.36 -6.57
C PHE A 45 -7.13 -5.42 -7.89
N ARG A 46 -7.27 -4.41 -8.76
CA ARG A 46 -6.45 -4.31 -9.98
C ARG A 46 -4.97 -4.16 -9.65
N LEU A 47 -4.63 -3.30 -8.69
CA LEU A 47 -3.26 -3.14 -8.21
C LEU A 47 -2.69 -4.46 -7.67
N LEU A 48 -3.47 -5.23 -6.91
CA LEU A 48 -3.03 -6.55 -6.41
C LEU A 48 -2.77 -7.55 -7.55
N ALA A 49 -3.60 -7.53 -8.60
CA ALA A 49 -3.38 -8.35 -9.79
C ALA A 49 -2.10 -7.94 -10.54
N GLU A 50 -1.81 -6.64 -10.63
CA GLU A 50 -0.57 -6.11 -11.20
C GLU A 50 0.65 -6.49 -10.34
N VAL A 51 0.54 -6.41 -9.01
CA VAL A 51 1.61 -6.81 -8.08
C VAL A 51 1.92 -8.30 -8.22
N ARG A 52 0.91 -9.15 -8.46
CA ARG A 52 1.11 -10.58 -8.74
C ARG A 52 1.97 -10.82 -10.00
N ALA A 53 2.02 -9.89 -10.94
CA ALA A 53 2.86 -10.01 -12.13
C ALA A 53 4.37 -9.97 -11.79
N PHE A 54 4.76 -9.46 -10.62
CA PHE A 54 6.14 -9.55 -10.13
C PHE A 54 6.52 -10.94 -9.60
N GLY A 55 5.57 -11.89 -9.54
CA GLY A 55 5.76 -13.22 -8.97
C GLY A 55 5.07 -13.35 -7.62
N GLU A 56 5.81 -13.70 -6.58
CA GLU A 56 5.25 -13.93 -5.24
C GLU A 56 5.90 -13.01 -4.19
N PRO A 57 5.79 -11.67 -4.33
CA PRO A 57 6.28 -10.76 -3.31
C PRO A 57 5.47 -10.93 -2.02
N LEU A 58 6.09 -10.67 -0.88
CA LEU A 58 5.37 -10.51 0.38
C LEU A 58 4.67 -9.15 0.36
N MET A 59 3.34 -9.20 0.32
CA MET A 59 2.49 -8.02 0.38
C MET A 59 2.27 -7.60 1.84
N ILE A 60 2.54 -6.34 2.15
CA ILE A 60 2.29 -5.74 3.46
C ILE A 60 1.31 -4.59 3.27
N PHE A 61 0.11 -4.75 3.81
CA PHE A 61 -0.84 -3.65 3.91
C PHE A 61 -0.50 -2.79 5.11
N THR A 62 -0.33 -1.50 4.84
CA THR A 62 -0.09 -0.46 5.83
C THR A 62 -1.07 0.69 5.59
N GLY A 63 -0.84 1.79 6.29
CA GLY A 63 -1.72 2.94 6.33
C GLY A 63 -1.99 3.27 7.77
N GLY A 64 -3.15 3.84 7.97
CA GLY A 64 -3.71 4.15 9.26
C GLY A 64 -5.00 4.87 9.02
#